data_AF-A0A963GHG8-F1
#
_entry.id   AF-A0A963GHG8-F1
#
_cell.length_a   1.000
_cell.length_b   1.000
_cell.length_c   1.000
_cell.angle_alpha   90.00
_cell.angle_beta   90.00
_cell.angle_gamma   90.00
#
_symmetry.space_group_name_H-M   'P 1'
#
loop_
_entity.id
_entity.type
_entity.pdbx_description
1 polymer ?
#
loop_
_entity_poly.entity_id
_entity_poly.type
_entity_poly.pdbx_seq_one_letter_code
_entity_poly.pdbx_strand_id
1 'polypeptide(L)'
;MPAGGPAQTHAPRLAGDLAIWFFILAELLAFGVFFAAYAFARAKNIELFAAEQAALNRNAGALNTVLLLTASYFVVRAVQAAEAQASRQCANWLGGAILTGFGFIVVKLSEYAAAFEHNISLSSST
;
A
#
# COMPACT_ATOMS: atom_id res chain seq x y z
N MET A 1 -26.60 -48.87 20.94
CA MET A 1 -26.32 -47.44 21.21
C MET A 1 -25.37 -46.95 20.11
N PRO A 2 -25.85 -46.27 19.05
CA PRO A 2 -24.96 -45.80 17.99
C PRO A 2 -24.20 -44.55 18.45
N ALA A 3 -22.91 -44.53 18.09
CA ALA A 3 -21.92 -43.55 18.48
C ALA A 3 -22.26 -42.14 17.96
N GLY A 4 -22.15 -41.14 18.83
CA GLY A 4 -22.18 -39.73 18.43
C GLY A 4 -20.97 -39.42 17.54
N GLY A 5 -21.24 -39.06 16.27
CA GLY A 5 -20.21 -38.61 15.35
C GLY A 5 -19.50 -37.35 15.87
N PRO A 6 -18.23 -37.11 15.49
CA PRO A 6 -17.47 -35.97 15.99
C PRO A 6 -18.20 -34.67 15.67
N ALA A 7 -18.52 -33.91 16.72
CA ALA A 7 -19.08 -32.57 16.61
C ALA A 7 -18.10 -31.69 15.83
N GLN A 8 -18.43 -31.39 14.57
CA GLN A 8 -17.65 -30.49 13.74
C GLN A 8 -17.70 -29.10 14.39
N THR A 9 -16.65 -28.77 15.12
CA THR A 9 -16.52 -27.47 15.77
C THR A 9 -16.09 -26.51 14.67
N HIS A 10 -17.04 -25.83 14.04
CA HIS A 10 -16.73 -24.73 13.13
C HIS A 10 -15.90 -23.70 13.92
N ALA A 11 -14.60 -23.65 13.65
CA ALA A 11 -13.74 -22.60 14.17
C ALA A 11 -14.41 -21.25 13.83
N PRO A 12 -14.54 -20.34 14.80
CA PRO A 12 -15.19 -19.05 14.55
C PRO A 12 -14.40 -18.35 13.44
N ARG A 13 -15.04 -18.12 12.28
CA ARG A 13 -14.47 -17.27 11.23
C ARG A 13 -14.21 -15.92 11.89
N LEU A 14 -12.95 -15.45 11.90
CA LEU A 14 -12.64 -14.12 12.40
C LEU A 14 -13.60 -13.14 11.71
N ALA A 15 -14.36 -12.38 12.49
CA ALA A 15 -15.41 -11.48 12.03
C ALA A 15 -14.90 -10.30 11.15
N GLY A 16 -13.65 -10.34 10.69
CA GLY A 16 -13.02 -9.36 9.80
C GLY A 16 -12.78 -9.83 8.37
N ASP A 17 -12.89 -11.13 8.05
CA ASP A 17 -12.50 -11.65 6.72
C ASP A 17 -13.31 -10.99 5.59
N LEU A 18 -14.65 -11.11 5.60
CA LEU A 18 -15.48 -10.57 4.53
C LEU A 18 -15.46 -9.03 4.44
N ALA A 19 -15.46 -8.34 5.58
CA ALA A 19 -15.45 -6.87 5.62
C ALA A 19 -14.14 -6.30 5.05
N ILE A 20 -13.00 -6.92 5.38
CA ILE A 20 -11.70 -6.53 4.83
C ILE A 20 -11.65 -6.79 3.32
N TRP A 21 -12.23 -7.89 2.82
CA TRP A 21 -12.33 -8.13 1.37
C TRP A 21 -13.12 -7.03 0.64
N PHE A 22 -14.28 -6.63 1.17
CA PHE A 22 -15.05 -5.52 0.58
C PHE A 22 -14.26 -4.20 0.58
N PHE A 23 -13.55 -3.90 1.66
CA PHE A 23 -12.71 -2.71 1.75
C PHE A 23 -11.58 -2.72 0.72
N ILE A 24 -10.86 -3.85 0.58
CA ILE A 24 -9.81 -4.03 -0.43
C ILE A 24 -10.37 -3.84 -1.84
N LEU A 25 -11.54 -4.41 -2.13
CA LEU A 25 -12.19 -4.27 -3.44
C LEU A 25 -12.62 -2.82 -3.72
N ALA A 26 -13.11 -2.10 -2.72
CA ALA A 26 -13.47 -0.69 -2.84
C ALA A 26 -12.24 0.18 -3.14
N GLU A 27 -11.14 -0.02 -2.41
CA GLU A 27 -9.86 0.65 -2.67
C GLU A 27 -9.32 0.31 -4.08
N LEU A 28 -9.37 -0.96 -4.48
CA LEU A 28 -8.96 -1.39 -5.82
C LEU A 28 -9.78 -0.72 -6.92
N LEU A 29 -11.10 -0.58 -6.73
CA LEU A 29 -11.98 0.12 -7.67
C LEU A 29 -11.63 1.61 -7.74
N ALA A 30 -11.36 2.26 -6.60
CA ALA A 30 -10.94 3.65 -6.56
C ALA A 30 -9.64 3.88 -7.36
N PHE A 31 -8.62 3.04 -7.16
CA PHE A 31 -7.41 3.07 -7.97
C PHE A 31 -7.69 2.79 -9.46
N GLY A 32 -8.60 1.86 -9.76
CA GLY A 32 -9.03 1.57 -11.14
C GLY A 32 -9.63 2.79 -11.84
N VAL A 33 -10.49 3.54 -11.15
CA VAL A 33 -11.04 4.81 -11.66
C VAL A 33 -9.94 5.85 -11.87
N PHE A 34 -9.00 5.99 -10.93
CA PHE A 34 -7.87 6.91 -11.08
C PHE A 34 -6.97 6.55 -12.27
N PHE A 35 -6.68 5.26 -12.49
CA PHE A 35 -5.92 4.83 -13.66
C PHE A 35 -6.66 5.07 -14.97
N ALA A 36 -7.98 4.86 -15.02
CA ALA A 36 -8.79 5.18 -16.20
C ALA A 36 -8.79 6.69 -16.51
N ALA A 37 -8.95 7.53 -15.48
CA ALA A 37 -8.88 8.98 -15.62
C ALA A 37 -7.50 9.43 -16.11
N TYR A 38 -6.42 8.90 -15.53
CA TYR A 38 -5.04 9.15 -15.98
C TYR A 38 -4.83 8.74 -17.43
N ALA A 39 -5.28 7.54 -17.84
CA ALA A 39 -5.13 7.05 -19.21
C ALA A 39 -5.85 7.94 -20.22
N PHE A 40 -7.07 8.38 -19.91
CA PHE A 40 -7.85 9.29 -20.76
C PHE A 40 -7.20 10.67 -20.86
N ALA A 41 -6.73 11.24 -19.75
CA ALA A 41 -6.04 12.53 -19.74
C ALA A 41 -4.72 12.48 -20.54
N ARG A 42 -3.94 11.41 -20.36
CA ARG A 42 -2.71 11.17 -21.11
C ARG A 42 -2.96 10.99 -22.60
N ALA A 43 -4.01 10.29 -22.99
CA ALA A 43 -4.36 10.08 -24.40
C ALA A 43 -4.65 11.40 -25.14
N LYS A 44 -5.13 12.43 -24.42
CA LYS A 44 -5.38 13.76 -24.98
C LYS A 44 -4.14 14.65 -25.04
N ASN A 45 -3.14 14.42 -24.19
CA ASN A 45 -1.98 15.30 -24.00
C ASN A 45 -0.67 14.51 -23.93
N ILE A 46 -0.41 13.64 -24.91
CA ILE A 46 0.70 12.66 -24.86
C ILE A 46 2.06 13.34 -24.65
N GLU A 47 2.34 14.43 -25.38
CA GLU A 47 3.62 15.13 -25.31
C GLU A 47 3.86 15.80 -23.94
N LEU A 48 2.84 16.48 -23.40
CA LEU A 48 2.90 17.09 -22.08
C LEU A 48 3.17 16.02 -21.01
N PHE A 49 2.42 14.92 -21.02
CA PHE A 49 2.61 13.84 -20.05
C PHE A 49 4.00 13.20 -20.18
N ALA A 50 4.55 13.07 -21.39
CA ALA A 50 5.90 12.53 -21.58
C ALA A 50 6.98 13.46 -20.99
N ALA A 51 6.83 14.78 -21.14
CA ALA A 51 7.74 15.76 -20.55
C ALA A 51 7.68 15.74 -19.01
N GLU A 52 6.49 15.76 -18.42
CA GLU A 52 6.29 15.69 -16.97
C GLU A 52 6.80 14.36 -16.37
N GLN A 53 6.62 13.25 -17.08
CA GLN A 53 7.18 11.95 -16.67
C GLN A 53 8.72 11.95 -16.65
N ALA A 54 9.37 12.70 -17.54
CA ALA A 54 10.82 12.81 -17.57
C ALA A 54 11.37 13.70 -16.45
N ALA A 55 10.58 14.67 -15.97
CA ALA A 55 10.92 15.53 -14.84
C ALA A 55 10.84 14.80 -13.48
N LEU A 56 10.19 13.64 -13.42
CA LEU A 56 10.03 12.87 -12.18
C LEU A 56 11.32 12.16 -11.75
N ASN A 57 11.61 12.18 -10.44
CA ASN A 57 12.76 11.47 -9.88
C ASN A 57 12.52 9.95 -9.82
N ARG A 58 13.00 9.24 -10.83
CA ARG A 58 12.86 7.78 -10.92
C ARG A 58 13.54 7.02 -9.77
N ASN A 59 14.64 7.55 -9.24
CA ASN A 59 15.36 6.92 -8.13
C ASN A 59 14.58 7.02 -6.82
N ALA A 60 13.95 8.17 -6.56
CA ALA A 60 13.06 8.34 -5.40
C ALA A 60 11.83 7.43 -5.50
N GLY A 61 11.27 7.28 -6.71
CA GLY A 61 10.21 6.30 -6.98
C GLY A 61 10.64 4.86 -6.67
N ALA A 62 11.80 4.43 -7.18
CA ALA A 62 12.34 3.09 -6.94
C ALA A 62 12.62 2.83 -5.45
N LEU A 63 13.21 3.80 -4.75
CA LEU A 63 13.44 3.73 -3.31
C LEU A 63 12.13 3.52 -2.54
N ASN A 64 11.08 4.27 -2.88
CA ASN A 64 9.76 4.10 -2.27
C ASN A 64 9.16 2.72 -2.52
N THR A 65 9.34 2.14 -3.71
CA THR A 65 8.91 0.76 -3.98
C THR A 65 9.66 -0.24 -3.08
N VAL A 66 10.97 -0.10 -2.92
CA VAL A 66 11.75 -0.96 -2.01
C VAL A 66 11.29 -0.82 -0.56
N LEU A 67 11.01 0.41 -0.11
CA LEU A 67 10.47 0.67 1.23
C LEU A 67 9.12 -0.04 1.44
N LEU A 68 8.16 0.11 0.51
CA LEU A 68 6.86 -0.53 0.63
C LEU A 68 6.95 -2.07 0.61
N LEU A 69 7.79 -2.64 -0.26
CA LEU A 69 8.01 -4.09 -0.29
C LEU A 69 8.65 -4.60 1.01
N THR A 70 9.60 -3.84 1.58
CA THR A 70 10.23 -4.15 2.86
C THR A 70 9.22 -4.06 4.01
N ALA A 71 8.34 -3.07 4.00
CA ALA A 71 7.26 -2.96 4.97
C ALA A 71 6.31 -4.17 4.89
N SER A 72 5.91 -4.60 3.67
CA SER A 72 5.11 -5.81 3.47
C SER A 72 5.81 -7.06 4.01
N TYR A 73 7.13 -7.19 3.79
CA TYR A 73 7.92 -8.29 4.35
C TYR A 73 7.85 -8.31 5.88
N PHE A 74 8.04 -7.17 6.54
CA PHE A 74 7.95 -7.08 8.00
C PHE A 74 6.54 -7.42 8.51
N VAL A 75 5.48 -6.98 7.83
CA VAL A 75 4.09 -7.36 8.19
C VAL A 75 3.89 -8.88 8.09
N VAL A 76 4.37 -9.53 7.01
CA VAL A 76 4.28 -10.98 6.87
C VAL A 76 5.02 -11.71 7.99
N ARG A 77 6.21 -11.23 8.39
CA ARG A 77 6.95 -11.79 9.54
C ARG A 77 6.22 -11.56 10.86
N ALA A 78 5.55 -10.43 11.03
CA ALA A 78 4.72 -10.15 12.21
C ALA A 78 3.54 -11.13 12.30
N VAL A 79 2.85 -11.41 11.19
CA VAL A 79 1.76 -12.39 11.13
C VAL A 79 2.26 -13.79 11.51
N GLN A 80 3.38 -14.26 10.95
CA GLN A 80 3.97 -15.55 11.31
C GLN A 80 4.34 -15.62 12.81
N ALA A 81 4.88 -14.55 13.38
CA ALA A 81 5.18 -14.48 14.80
C ALA A 81 3.90 -14.48 15.67
N ALA A 82 2.82 -13.87 15.20
CA ALA A 82 1.53 -13.89 15.87
C ALA A 82 0.91 -15.30 15.87
N GLU A 83 0.99 -16.02 14.74
CA GLU A 83 0.56 -17.42 14.64
C GLU A 83 1.35 -18.31 15.60
N ALA A 84 2.66 -18.08 15.74
CA ALA A 84 3.53 -18.76 16.70
C ALA A 84 3.36 -18.27 18.17
N GLN A 85 2.37 -17.43 18.47
CA GLN A 85 2.11 -16.84 19.80
C GLN A 85 3.31 -16.08 20.39
N ALA A 86 4.21 -15.58 19.54
CA ALA A 86 5.42 -14.87 19.93
C ALA A 86 5.22 -13.34 19.94
N SER A 87 4.42 -12.84 20.89
CA SER A 87 3.93 -11.45 20.91
C SER A 87 5.04 -10.39 20.83
N ARG A 88 6.17 -10.58 21.55
CA ARG A 88 7.29 -9.62 21.51
C ARG A 88 7.94 -9.55 20.13
N GLN A 89 8.07 -10.69 19.44
CA GLN A 89 8.63 -10.74 18.09
C GLN A 89 7.67 -10.13 17.08
N CYS A 90 6.36 -10.41 17.21
CA CYS A 90 5.31 -9.77 16.41
C CYS A 90 5.38 -8.24 16.54
N ALA A 91 5.44 -7.70 17.76
CA ALA A 91 5.54 -6.26 18.01
C ALA A 91 6.81 -5.65 17.38
N ASN A 92 7.96 -6.32 17.49
CA ASN A 92 9.21 -5.86 16.88
C ASN A 92 9.11 -5.79 15.35
N TRP A 93 8.53 -6.82 14.71
CA TRP A 93 8.32 -6.83 13.27
C TRP A 93 7.34 -5.74 12.81
N LEU A 94 6.25 -5.54 13.55
CA LEU A 94 5.30 -4.46 13.27
C LEU A 94 5.95 -3.08 13.44
N GLY A 95 6.80 -2.90 14.45
CA GLY A 95 7.61 -1.70 14.63
C GLY A 95 8.52 -1.43 13.43
N GLY A 96 9.16 -2.47 12.89
CA GLY A 96 9.96 -2.38 11.65
C GLY A 96 9.13 -1.95 10.43
N ALA A 97 7.92 -2.50 10.28
CA ALA A 97 7.00 -2.10 9.21
C ALA A 97 6.61 -0.61 9.31
N ILE A 98 6.28 -0.14 10.51
CA ILE A 98 5.94 1.27 10.78
C ILE A 98 7.11 2.18 10.47
N LEU A 99 8.32 1.86 10.93
CA LEU A 99 9.53 2.65 10.66
C LEU A 99 9.80 2.78 9.15
N THR A 100 9.60 1.69 8.41
CA THR A 100 9.76 1.70 6.95
C THR A 100 8.69 2.57 6.27
N GLY A 101 7.46 2.54 6.79
CA GLY A 101 6.37 3.44 6.37
C GLY A 101 6.68 4.92 6.62
N PHE A 102 7.31 5.26 7.75
CA PHE A 102 7.81 6.62 7.99
C PHE A 102 8.88 7.02 6.97
N GLY A 103 9.79 6.11 6.62
CA GLY A 103 10.76 6.34 5.54
C GLY A 103 10.08 6.70 4.21
N PHE A 104 9.02 5.98 3.83
CA PHE A 104 8.23 6.29 2.63
C PHE A 104 7.62 7.70 2.68
N ILE A 105 7.04 8.08 3.83
CA ILE A 105 6.45 9.41 4.01
C ILE A 105 7.51 10.50 3.86
N VAL A 106 8.69 10.34 4.47
CA VAL A 106 9.79 11.32 4.38
C VAL A 106 10.21 11.53 2.93
N VAL A 107 10.41 10.45 2.16
CA VAL A 107 10.77 10.56 0.73
C VAL A 107 9.67 11.30 -0.03
N LYS A 108 8.39 10.95 0.17
CA LYS A 108 7.29 11.61 -0.53
C LYS A 108 7.15 13.09 -0.20
N LEU A 109 7.27 13.47 1.06
CA LEU A 109 7.25 14.88 1.46
C LEU A 109 8.42 15.66 0.86
N SER A 110 9.60 15.06 0.76
CA SER A 110 10.75 15.69 0.09
C SER A 110 10.53 15.91 -1.40
N GLU A 111 9.89 14.96 -2.11
CA GLU A 111 9.54 15.13 -3.53
C GLU A 111 8.53 16.27 -3.72
N TYR A 112 7.54 16.37 -2.83
CA TYR A 112 6.54 17.44 -2.90
C TYR A 112 7.12 18.81 -2.56
N ALA A 113 7.99 18.90 -1.55
CA ALA A 113 8.69 20.13 -1.23
C ALA A 113 9.51 20.63 -2.44
N ALA A 114 10.26 19.74 -3.10
CA ALA A 114 11.01 20.07 -4.31
C ALA A 114 10.08 20.52 -5.47
N ALA A 115 8.93 19.86 -5.66
CA ALA A 115 7.96 20.27 -6.67
C ALA A 115 7.41 21.68 -6.43
N PHE A 116 7.12 22.02 -5.16
CA PHE A 116 6.66 23.36 -4.79
C PHE A 116 7.74 24.43 -4.98
N GLU A 117 9.01 24.13 -4.70
CA GLU A 117 10.13 25.03 -5.01
C GLU A 117 10.25 25.34 -6.51
N HIS A 118 9.86 24.38 -7.35
CA HIS A 118 9.78 24.55 -8.80
C HIS A 118 8.47 25.18 -9.30
N ASN A 119 7.61 25.69 -8.41
CA ASN A 119 6.28 26.26 -8.71
C ASN A 119 5.30 25.28 -9.40
N ILE A 120 5.54 23.97 -9.27
CA ILE A 120 4.63 22.94 -9.75
C ILE A 120 3.59 22.70 -8.65
N SER A 121 2.33 23.02 -8.94
CA SER A 121 1.21 22.88 -8.02
C SER A 121 0.03 22.21 -8.71
N LEU A 122 -1.01 21.83 -7.97
CA LEU A 122 -2.17 21.12 -8.55
C LEU A 122 -2.90 21.91 -9.65
N SER A 123 -2.68 23.22 -9.75
CA SER A 123 -3.27 24.10 -10.77
C SER A 123 -2.27 24.60 -11.82
N SER A 124 -1.00 24.17 -11.80
CA SER A 124 0.00 24.70 -12.73
C SER A 124 -0.14 24.15 -14.16
N SER A 125 -0.84 23.03 -14.33
CA SER A 125 -0.91 22.29 -15.60
C SER A 125 -2.36 21.97 -15.98
N THR A 126 -3.23 22.99 -15.97
CA THR A 126 -4.57 22.96 -16.60
C THR A 126 -4.50 23.18 -18.10
#